data_AF-A0A1H4FFA5-F1
#
_entry.id   AF-A0A1H4FFA5-F1
#
_cell.length_a   1.000
_cell.length_b   1.000
_cell.length_c   1.000
_cell.angle_alpha   90.00
_cell.angle_beta   90.00
_cell.angle_gamma   90.00
#
_symmetry.space_group_name_H-M   'P 1'
#
loop_
_entity.id
_entity.type
_entity.pdbx_description
1 polymer ?
#
loop_
_entity_poly.entity_id
_entity_poly.type
_entity_poly.pdbx_seq_one_letter_code
_entity_poly.pdbx_strand_id
1 'polypeptide(L)' 'MDYREYPLSQLLKNRKIFAVFDEEFQKGTWLDATALLGSDSTINQLYRDGTVPRDTLDSIVTRLAGK' A
#
# COMPACT_ATOMS: atom_id res chain seq x y z
N MET A 1 -4.88 12.83 7.75
CA MET A 1 -5.75 11.65 7.55
C MET A 1 -4.87 10.43 7.69
N ASP A 2 -5.25 9.43 8.49
CA ASP A 2 -4.43 8.23 8.69
C ASP A 2 -4.76 7.18 7.62
N TYR A 3 -4.00 7.17 6.53
CA TYR A 3 -4.17 6.22 5.43
C TYR A 3 -4.01 4.75 5.87
N ARG A 4 -3.46 4.51 7.06
CA ARG A 4 -3.18 3.17 7.58
C ARG A 4 -4.42 2.38 8.01
N GLU A 5 -5.50 3.08 8.31
CA GLU A 5 -6.76 2.48 8.78
C GLU A 5 -7.83 2.37 7.68
N TYR A 6 -7.53 2.89 6.48
CA TYR A 6 -8.46 2.79 5.36
C TYR A 6 -8.29 1.46 4.61
N PRO A 7 -9.39 0.89 4.09
CA PRO A 7 -9.33 -0.27 3.21
C PRO A 7 -8.48 0.03 1.97
N LEU A 8 -7.62 -0.91 1.58
CA LEU A 8 -6.82 -0.80 0.35
C LEU A 8 -7.74 -0.62 -0.88
N SER A 9 -8.87 -1.31 -0.91
CA SER A 9 -9.91 -1.14 -1.94
C SER A 9 -10.43 0.30 -2.07
N GLN A 10 -10.37 1.13 -1.01
CA GLN A 10 -10.70 2.56 -1.07
C GLN A 10 -9.48 3.42 -1.39
N LEU A 11 -8.33 3.14 -0.80
CA LEU A 11 -7.10 3.91 -1.03
C LEU A 11 -6.63 3.79 -2.48
N LEU A 12 -6.63 2.57 -3.01
CA LEU A 12 -6.15 2.26 -4.36
C LEU A 12 -7.13 2.70 -5.45
N LYS A 13 -8.37 3.11 -5.11
CA LYS A 13 -9.24 3.86 -6.04
C LYS A 13 -8.64 5.22 -6.40
N ASN A 14 -7.84 5.80 -5.50
CA ASN A 14 -7.10 7.01 -5.81
C ASN A 14 -5.88 6.66 -6.66
N ARG A 15 -5.90 7.10 -7.92
CA ARG A 15 -4.83 6.85 -8.90
C ARG A 15 -3.44 7.28 -8.41
N LYS A 16 -3.34 8.33 -7.58
CA LYS A 16 -2.06 8.77 -7.00
C LYS A 16 -1.53 7.79 -5.96
N ILE A 17 -2.42 7.26 -5.11
CA ILE A 17 -2.06 6.27 -4.10
C ILE A 17 -1.71 4.95 -4.77
N PHE A 18 -2.51 4.52 -5.74
CA PHE A 18 -2.22 3.35 -6.56
C PHE A 18 -0.84 3.43 -7.21
N ALA A 19 -0.48 4.56 -7.83
CA ALA A 19 0.84 4.73 -8.44
C ALA A 19 1.99 4.59 -7.42
N VAL A 20 1.84 5.12 -6.20
CA VAL A 20 2.85 4.96 -5.14
C VAL A 20 3.00 3.49 -4.74
N PHE A 21 1.89 2.77 -4.58
CA PHE A 21 1.93 1.34 -4.28
C PHE A 21 2.59 0.56 -5.43
N ASP A 22 2.16 0.81 -6.66
CA ASP A 22 2.66 0.14 -7.86
C ASP A 22 4.17 0.36 -8.03
N GLU A 23 4.66 1.60 -7.91
CA GLU A 23 6.09 1.90 -7.96
C GLU A 23 6.90 1.16 -6.89
N GLU A 24 6.46 1.20 -5.63
CA GLU A 24 7.20 0.57 -4.53
C GLU A 24 7.16 -0.96 -4.61
N PHE A 25 6.05 -1.52 -5.07
CA PHE A 25 5.90 -2.96 -5.28
C PHE A 25 6.73 -3.45 -6.47
N GLN A 26 6.80 -2.67 -7.56
CA GLN A 26 7.67 -2.96 -8.69
C GLN A 26 9.16 -2.89 -8.33
N LYS A 27 9.57 -1.90 -7.52
CA LYS A 27 10.94 -1.84 -6.99
C LYS A 27 11.29 -3.08 -6.16
N GLY A 28 10.35 -3.57 -5.37
CA GLY A 28 10.49 -4.79 -4.57
C GLY A 28 10.36 -6.09 -5.37
N THR A 29 10.00 -6.03 -6.67
CA THR A 29 9.63 -7.19 -7.52
C THR A 29 8.60 -8.11 -6.86
N TRP A 30 7.73 -7.55 -6.03
CA TRP A 30 7.07 -8.33 -4.98
C TRP A 30 5.71 -8.86 -5.43
N LEU A 31 4.83 -7.97 -5.90
CA LEU A 31 3.53 -8.34 -6.42
C LEU A 31 2.95 -7.22 -7.28
N ASP A 32 1.96 -7.55 -8.10
CA ASP A 32 1.18 -6.57 -8.82
C ASP A 32 0.26 -5.83 -7.83
N ALA A 33 0.36 -4.49 -7.73
CA ALA A 33 -0.48 -3.71 -6.81
C ALA A 33 -1.98 -3.87 -7.13
N THR A 34 -2.31 -4.33 -8.33
CA THR A 34 -3.66 -4.68 -8.76
C THR A 34 -4.29 -5.78 -7.91
N ALA A 35 -3.50 -6.70 -7.34
CA ALA A 35 -4.01 -7.75 -6.44
C ALA A 35 -4.62 -7.16 -5.15
N LEU A 36 -4.20 -5.96 -4.75
CA LEU A 36 -4.69 -5.29 -3.55
C LEU A 36 -5.94 -4.44 -3.80
N LEU A 37 -6.31 -4.18 -5.07
CA LEU A 37 -7.50 -3.38 -5.44
C LEU A 37 -8.81 -3.99 -4.91
N GLY A 38 -8.87 -5.31 -4.79
CA GLY A 38 -10.02 -6.05 -4.25
C GLY A 38 -9.91 -6.37 -2.76
N SER A 39 -8.83 -5.96 -2.10
CA SER A 39 -8.61 -6.33 -0.69
C SER A 39 -9.30 -5.32 0.23
N ASP A 40 -10.15 -5.83 1.12
CA ASP A 40 -10.66 -5.08 2.28
C ASP A 40 -9.63 -4.96 3.40
N SER A 41 -8.42 -5.50 3.20
CA SER A 41 -7.33 -5.34 4.17
C SER A 41 -6.87 -3.90 4.24
N THR A 42 -6.39 -3.49 5.40
CA THR A 42 -5.74 -2.19 5.63
C THR A 42 -4.22 -2.31 5.56
N ILE A 43 -3.50 -1.17 5.43
CA ILE A 43 -2.03 -1.17 5.50
C ILE A 43 -1.55 -1.77 6.83
N ASN A 44 -2.24 -1.49 7.95
CA ASN A 44 -1.93 -2.08 9.25
C ASN A 44 -2.08 -3.60 9.27
N GLN A 45 -3.05 -4.16 8.53
CA GLN A 45 -3.14 -5.61 8.36
C GLN A 45 -1.97 -6.16 7.56
N LEU A 46 -1.55 -5.50 6.46
CA LEU A 46 -0.36 -5.92 5.72
C LEU A 46 0.89 -5.94 6.61
N TYR A 47 1.03 -4.97 7.51
CA TYR A 47 2.10 -4.92 8.51
C TYR A 47 2.07 -6.09 9.52
N ARG A 48 0.88 -6.62 9.83
CA ARG A 48 0.69 -7.72 10.79
C ARG A 48 0.79 -9.09 10.13
N ASP A 49 0.25 -9.21 8.93
CA ASP A 49 0.21 -10.44 8.16
C ASP A 49 1.60 -10.78 7.60
N GLY A 50 2.45 -9.76 7.39
CA GLY A 50 3.80 -9.96 6.86
C GLY A 50 3.80 -10.31 5.37
N THR A 51 2.62 -10.26 4.73
CA THR A 51 2.44 -10.41 3.29
C THR A 51 3.02 -9.27 2.48
N VAL A 52 3.63 -8.24 3.04
CA VAL A 52 4.40 -7.24 2.28
C VAL A 52 5.59 -6.88 3.16
N PRO A 53 6.80 -6.71 2.58
CA PRO A 53 7.96 -6.33 3.36
C PRO A 53 7.69 -5.01 4.08
N ARG A 54 8.11 -4.92 5.34
CA ARG A 54 7.95 -3.70 6.13
C ARG A 54 8.57 -2.51 5.45
N ASP A 55 9.77 -2.65 4.87
CA ASP A 55 10.46 -1.57 4.18
C ASP A 55 9.63 -1.00 3.01
N THR A 56 8.96 -1.86 2.23
CA THR A 56 8.06 -1.43 1.15
C THR A 56 6.86 -0.68 1.71
N LEU A 57 6.22 -1.21 2.75
CA LEU A 57 5.09 -0.54 3.40
C LEU A 57 5.48 0.80 4.03
N ASP A 58 6.67 0.90 4.62
CA ASP A 58 7.17 2.09 5.29
C ASP A 58 7.47 3.19 4.28
N SER A 59 8.06 2.82 3.15
CA SER A 59 8.30 3.70 2.00
C SER A 59 6.99 4.24 1.40
N ILE A 60 5.96 3.39 1.26
CA ILE A 60 4.62 3.80 0.82
C ILE A 60 3.98 4.76 1.82
N VAL A 61 3.95 4.40 3.11
CA VAL A 61 3.38 5.25 4.16
C VAL A 61 4.11 6.58 4.23
N THR A 62 5.42 6.61 4.09
CA THR A 62 6.24 7.83 4.06
C THR A 62 5.88 8.72 2.86
N ARG A 63 5.76 8.14 1.67
CA ARG A 63 5.32 8.86 0.45
C ARG A 63 3.88 9.39 0.57
N LEU A 64 2.99 8.62 1.19
CA LEU A 64 1.59 9.03 1.41
C LEU A 64 1.43 10.07 2.50
N ALA A 65 2.22 9.97 3.57
CA ALA A 65 2.24 10.92 4.67
C ALA A 65 2.75 12.30 4.21
N GLY A 66 3.51 12.35 3.11
CA GLY A 66 3.81 13.56 2.38
C GLY A 66 4.60 14.58 3.20
N LYS A 67 5.89 14.65 2.92
CA LYS A 67 6.62 15.92 3.02
C LYS A 67 6.66 16.56 1.64
#